data_AF-A0A142X6B5-F1
#
_entry.id   AF-A0A142X6B5-F1
#
_cell.length_a   1.000
_cell.length_b   1.000
_cell.length_c   1.000
_cell.angle_alpha   90.00
_cell.angle_beta   90.00
_cell.angle_gamma   90.00
#
_symmetry.space_group_name_H-M   'P 1'
#
loop_
_entity.id
_entity.type
_entity.pdbx_description
1 polymer ?
#
loop_
_entity_poly.entity_id
_entity_poly.type
_entity_poly.pdbx_seq_one_letter_code
_entity_poly.pdbx_strand_id
1 'polypeptide(L)'
;MRNITILEEEWSGLTRLAFAPMRGIFALEELGAAVIGALLRDGLVADEAGLYNVTELGRRVLKANPAPFPTGVRIWLEPRPD
;
A
#
# COMPACT_ATOMS: atom_id res chain seq x y z
N MET A 1 -13.41 -13.16 1.67
CA MET A 1 -12.79 -12.37 2.74
C MET A 1 -11.33 -12.20 2.37
N ARG A 2 -10.96 -11.01 1.89
CA ARG A 2 -9.59 -10.73 1.46
C ARG A 2 -8.66 -10.58 2.67
N ASN A 3 -7.44 -11.10 2.56
CA ASN A 3 -6.36 -10.91 3.53
C ASN A 3 -5.18 -10.26 2.80
N ILE A 4 -4.62 -9.19 3.38
CA ILE A 4 -3.47 -8.48 2.84
C ILE A 4 -2.39 -8.44 3.92
N THR A 5 -1.25 -9.03 3.62
CA THR A 5 -0.04 -8.96 4.43
C THR A 5 0.81 -7.81 3.89
N ILE A 6 1.21 -6.90 4.77
CA ILE A 6 1.94 -5.69 4.40
C ILE A 6 3.24 -5.66 5.19
N LEU A 7 4.37 -5.65 4.51
CA LEU A 7 5.69 -5.50 5.11
C LEU A 7 5.91 -4.05 5.58
N GLU A 8 6.91 -3.83 6.42
CA GLU A 8 7.21 -2.50 6.96
C GLU A 8 7.53 -1.47 5.84
N GLU A 9 8.33 -1.88 4.86
CA GLU A 9 8.67 -1.04 3.69
C GLU A 9 7.45 -0.74 2.82
N GLU A 10 6.57 -1.72 2.63
CA GLU A 10 5.32 -1.56 1.87
C GLU A 10 4.35 -0.61 2.60
N TRP A 11 4.25 -0.72 3.92
CA TRP A 11 3.45 0.19 4.73
C TRP A 11 3.97 1.62 4.66
N SER A 12 5.30 1.80 4.76
CA SER A 12 5.96 3.09 4.60
C SER A 12 5.70 3.68 3.20
N GLY A 13 5.89 2.88 2.16
CA GLY A 13 5.63 3.28 0.77
C GLY A 13 4.17 3.67 0.52
N LEU A 14 3.23 2.87 1.01
CA LEU A 14 1.79 3.15 0.92
C LEU A 14 1.42 4.46 1.63
N THR A 15 1.98 4.70 2.83
CA THR A 15 1.74 5.93 3.59
C THR A 15 2.30 7.15 2.85
N ARG A 16 3.50 7.03 2.26
CA ARG A 16 4.14 8.11 1.51
C ARG A 16 3.34 8.46 0.25
N LEU A 17 2.87 7.46 -0.50
CA LEU A 17 2.01 7.66 -1.68
C LEU A 17 0.63 8.23 -1.32
N ALA A 18 0.09 7.93 -0.14
CA ALA A 18 -1.16 8.51 0.33
C ALA A 18 -1.02 10.00 0.66
N PHE A 19 0.16 10.40 1.16
CA PHE A 19 0.48 11.79 1.41
C PHE A 19 0.77 12.56 0.11
N ALA A 20 1.58 11.97 -0.77
CA ALA A 20 1.96 12.56 -2.05
C ALA A 20 2.03 11.49 -3.15
N PRO A 21 1.07 11.46 -4.09
CA PRO A 21 1.18 10.64 -5.29
C PRO A 21 2.47 10.94 -6.06
N MET A 22 3.09 9.90 -6.62
CA MET A 22 4.39 10.01 -7.26
C MET A 22 4.35 9.53 -8.69
N ARG A 23 5.12 10.18 -9.58
CA ARG A 23 5.33 9.66 -10.93
C ARG A 23 6.14 8.38 -10.87
N GLY A 24 5.90 7.48 -11.83
CA GLY A 24 6.48 6.14 -11.83
C GLY A 24 7.99 6.09 -11.62
N ILE A 25 8.75 6.93 -12.33
CA ILE A 25 10.22 6.98 -12.20
C ILE A 25 10.64 7.34 -10.77
N PHE A 26 10.08 8.40 -10.18
CA PHE A 26 10.41 8.83 -8.83
C PHE A 26 9.97 7.81 -7.77
N ALA A 27 8.80 7.22 -7.94
CA ALA A 27 8.31 6.20 -7.02
C ALA A 27 9.22 4.96 -7.01
N LEU A 28 9.70 4.54 -8.19
CA LEU A 28 10.61 3.40 -8.31
C LEU A 28 12.00 3.71 -7.73
N GLU A 29 12.48 4.94 -7.89
CA GLU A 29 13.76 5.40 -7.33
C GLU A 29 13.69 5.51 -5.79
N GLU A 30 12.61 6.10 -5.25
CA GLU A 30 12.48 6.33 -3.81
C GLU A 30 12.04 5.10 -3.02
N LEU A 31 11.11 4.30 -3.56
CA LEU A 31 10.48 3.19 -2.83
C LEU A 31 10.98 1.82 -3.28
N GLY A 32 11.62 1.74 -4.45
CA GLY A 32 12.07 0.48 -5.03
C GLY A 32 10.97 -0.27 -5.78
N ALA A 33 11.38 -1.00 -6.83
CA ALA A 33 10.47 -1.75 -7.69
C ALA A 33 9.72 -2.88 -6.96
N ALA A 34 10.35 -3.50 -5.95
CA ALA A 34 9.72 -4.57 -5.18
C ALA A 34 8.51 -4.06 -4.38
N VAL A 35 8.65 -2.92 -3.69
CA VAL A 35 7.58 -2.29 -2.92
C VAL A 35 6.43 -1.85 -3.83
N ILE A 36 6.75 -1.13 -4.91
CA ILE A 36 5.71 -0.69 -5.88
C ILE A 36 4.98 -1.89 -6.48
N GLY A 37 5.71 -2.92 -6.88
CA GLY A 37 5.14 -4.15 -7.43
C GLY A 37 4.21 -4.86 -6.44
N ALA A 38 4.59 -4.92 -5.16
CA ALA A 38 3.75 -5.49 -4.11
C ALA A 38 2.46 -4.69 -3.91
N LEU A 39 2.56 -3.36 -3.78
CA LEU A 39 1.40 -2.48 -3.57
C LEU A 39 0.43 -2.50 -4.76
N LEU A 40 0.93 -2.60 -5.99
CA LEU A 40 0.12 -2.76 -7.22
C LEU A 40 -0.56 -4.13 -7.25
N ARG A 41 0.18 -5.21 -7.00
CA ARG A 41 -0.36 -6.58 -6.97
C ARG A 41 -1.46 -6.72 -5.93
N ASP A 42 -1.28 -6.10 -4.77
CA ASP A 42 -2.24 -6.12 -3.67
C ASP A 42 -3.35 -5.07 -3.85
N GLY A 43 -3.38 -4.36 -4.99
CA GLY A 43 -4.42 -3.39 -5.35
C GLY A 43 -4.55 -2.22 -4.38
N LEU A 44 -3.50 -1.93 -3.61
CA LEU A 44 -3.44 -0.81 -2.67
C LEU A 44 -3.06 0.49 -3.38
N VAL A 45 -2.36 0.36 -4.51
CA VAL A 45 -1.95 1.44 -5.41
C VAL A 45 -2.40 1.10 -6.83
N ALA A 46 -2.67 2.12 -7.64
CA ALA A 46 -2.93 2.01 -9.07
C ALA A 46 -2.00 2.94 -9.85
N ASP A 47 -1.64 2.54 -11.07
CA ASP A 47 -0.98 3.40 -12.06
C ASP A 47 -2.03 4.12 -12.90
N GLU A 48 -2.13 5.43 -12.72
CA GLU A 48 -3.01 6.30 -13.50
C GLU A 48 -2.15 7.20 -14.39
N ALA A 49 -1.92 6.76 -15.63
CA ALA A 49 -1.15 7.49 -16.64
C ALA A 49 0.30 7.83 -16.20
N GLY A 50 0.97 6.89 -15.54
CA GLY A 50 2.34 7.04 -15.04
C GLY A 50 2.44 7.73 -13.69
N LEU A 51 1.31 7.93 -13.00
CA LEU A 51 1.23 8.46 -11.64
C LEU A 51 0.66 7.37 -10.72
N TYR A 52 1.44 6.97 -9.72
CA TYR A 52 0.99 6.00 -8.72
C TYR A 52 0.15 6.69 -7.64
N ASN A 53 -1.11 6.26 -7.54
CA ASN A 53 -2.09 6.76 -6.59
C ASN A 53 -2.58 5.65 -5.67
N VAL A 54 -2.83 5.99 -4.40
CA VAL A 54 -3.42 5.05 -3.45
C VAL A 54 -4.91 4.85 -3.78
N THR A 55 -5.30 3.60 -3.96
CA THR A 55 -6.68 3.20 -4.28
C THR A 55 -7.59 3.40 -3.08
N GLU A 56 -8.91 3.29 -3.30
CA GLU A 56 -9.87 3.28 -2.18
C GLU A 56 -9.59 2.16 -1.18
N LEU A 57 -9.17 0.98 -1.67
CA LEU A 57 -8.75 -0.11 -0.79
C LEU A 57 -7.51 0.27 0.04
N GLY A 58 -6.50 0.87 -0.59
CA GLY A 58 -5.32 1.37 0.12
C GLY A 58 -5.67 2.39 1.19
N ARG A 59 -6.61 3.31 0.92
CA ARG A 59 -7.13 4.29 1.89
C ARG A 59 -7.84 3.60 3.06
N ARG A 60 -8.67 2.59 2.79
CA ARG A 60 -9.34 1.79 3.85
C ARG A 60 -8.34 1.06 4.73
N VAL A 61 -7.30 0.48 4.13
CA VAL A 61 -6.20 -0.20 4.85
C VAL A 61 -5.44 0.78 5.74
N LEU A 62 -5.06 1.95 5.21
CA LEU A 62 -4.39 3.00 5.97
C LEU A 62 -5.26 3.52 7.13
N LYS A 63 -6.55 3.75 6.86
CA LYS A 63 -7.52 4.19 7.88
C LYS A 63 -7.70 3.15 8.99
N ALA A 64 -7.71 1.86 8.64
CA ALA A 64 -7.79 0.78 9.61
C ALA A 64 -6.53 0.68 10.49
N ASN A 65 -5.38 1.15 9.98
CA ASN A 65 -4.08 1.15 10.68
C ASN A 65 -3.81 -0.15 11.46
N PRO A 66 -3.79 -1.31 10.76
CA PRO A 66 -3.62 -2.61 11.41
C PRO A 66 -2.31 -2.62 12.20
N ALA A 67 -2.36 -3.07 13.47
CA ALA A 67 -1.19 -3.09 14.34
C ALA A 67 -0.05 -3.95 13.74
N PRO A 68 1.22 -3.50 13.86
CA PRO A 68 2.35 -4.31 13.41
C PRO A 68 2.61 -5.46 14.40
N PHE A 69 2.94 -6.62 13.86
CA PHE A 69 3.56 -7.70 14.61
C PHE A 69 5.00 -7.31 14.99
N PRO A 70 5.65 -8.02 15.95
CA PRO A 70 7.04 -7.76 16.31
C PRO A 70 8.04 -7.82 15.14
N THR A 71 7.69 -8.49 14.05
CA THR A 71 8.46 -8.57 12.81
C THR A 71 8.25 -7.39 11.86
N GLY A 72 7.49 -6.36 12.25
CA GLY A 72 7.13 -5.20 11.42
C GLY A 72 5.98 -5.45 10.44
N VAL A 73 5.61 -6.72 10.22
CA VAL A 73 4.51 -7.12 9.35
C VAL A 73 3.17 -6.66 9.89
N ARG A 74 2.27 -6.19 9.01
CA ARG A 74 0.87 -5.87 9.31
C ARG A 74 -0.04 -6.80 8.54
N ILE A 75 -1.18 -7.14 9.13
CA ILE A 75 -2.19 -7.97 8.47
C ILE A 75 -3.51 -7.21 8.48
N TRP A 76 -4.04 -6.94 7.29
CA TRP A 76 -5.36 -6.35 7.13
C TRP A 76 -6.35 -7.41 6.65
N LEU A 77 -7.42 -7.57 7.42
CA LEU A 77 -8.54 -8.44 7.09
C LEU A 77 -9.70 -7.58 6.62
N GLU A 78 -10.24 -7.91 5.45
CA GLU A 78 -11.41 -7.23 4.92
C GLU A 78 -12.60 -7.41 5.86
N PRO A 79 -13.19 -6.30 6.37
CA PRO A 79 -14.40 -6.36 7.17
C PRO A 79 -15.53 -6.97 6.34
N ARG A 80 -16.33 -7.85 6.94
CA ARG A 80 -17.55 -8.34 6.29
C ARG A 80 -18.52 -7.17 6.14
N PRO A 81 -19.20 -7.03 4.99
CA PRO A 81 -20.37 -6.16 4.93
C PRO A 81 -21.42 -6.76 5.87
N ASP A 82 -21.86 -5.97 6.85
CA ASP A 82 -23.02 -6.30 7.69
C ASP A 82 -24.31 -6.36 6.88
#